data_AF-A0A0J8RPK8-F1
#
_entry.id   AF-A0A0J8RPK8-F1
#
_cell.length_a   1.000
_cell.length_b   1.000
_cell.length_c   1.000
_cell.angle_alpha   90.00
_cell.angle_beta   90.00
_cell.angle_gamma   90.00
#
_symmetry.space_group_name_H-M   'P 1'
#
loop_
_entity.id
_entity.type
_entity.pdbx_description
1 polymer ?
#
loop_
_entity_poly.entity_id
_entity_poly.type
_entity_poly.pdbx_seq_one_letter_code
_entity_poly.pdbx_strand_id
1 'polypeptide(L)'
;MKQVDVKARKLERLVAESLGKPTQTLTSDSFSKEPDDLSAQWLSSWYDGLAYCTWNSLGQSLTEEKILNALDTLKVNNINVVNLIIDDNWQSLDNKGKSQFQRGWTRFEANEEGFPKGLKHAINSVRAKHPNIKHIAVWHALMGYWGGISPNGELVRNYKTKVVKKVDRVAGGTMLAIDPDDIHRFYDDFYSFLLAAGVDSVKTDAQFFLDTLDNATDRARFTTAYQDAWSISLLRYFQARGISCMSQTPQIIFHSYLLTTKPRILLRNSDDFFPDIPSSHPWHIFCNAHNSLLTRHLNVIPDWDMFQTNHPYASFHGAARCISGGPIYITDEPGKHDFELINQMTALSIDGTSVILRPSVPGSTVDVYHNYNEGQLLKVGSYTGQARTGSGMLGLFNISCQDVSSLISILDFPGVNSGTETEYVVRAHSTGNVAIGPCDQSFLLSVGLEPRGWEILTAYPVHAFSLDRKCSGSELTRVAVLGLLDKMTGAAAIVGFDVAISHGGRLRFDITLKALGELGIYISDLGTRTVEDNFMVMISGRAVPVETIKVQGPNLLSVDILTAWREMRLERGWSNEVVVQVLMD
;
A
#
# COMPACT_ATOMS: atom_id res chain seq x y z
N MET A 1 -21.64 49.04 18.11
CA MET A 1 -21.25 48.22 19.29
C MET A 1 -21.47 46.76 18.90
N LYS A 2 -20.46 46.16 18.26
CA LYS A 2 -19.52 45.14 18.79
C LYS A 2 -20.22 43.76 18.97
N GLN A 3 -20.20 42.87 17.97
CA GLN A 3 -19.10 41.97 17.55
C GLN A 3 -18.64 41.06 18.71
N VAL A 4 -19.13 39.82 18.76
CA VAL A 4 -18.45 38.67 19.38
C VAL A 4 -18.67 37.48 18.46
N ASP A 5 -17.53 36.94 18.02
CA ASP A 5 -17.35 36.18 16.79
C ASP A 5 -16.96 34.73 17.09
N VAL A 6 -17.28 33.92 16.10
CA VAL A 6 -17.09 32.50 15.89
C VAL A 6 -15.61 32.12 16.06
N LYS A 7 -15.26 31.44 17.16
CA LYS A 7 -13.94 30.77 17.28
C LYS A 7 -13.85 29.68 18.36
N ALA A 8 -14.90 28.88 18.52
CA ALA A 8 -14.88 27.72 19.44
C ALA A 8 -15.42 26.47 18.76
N ARG A 9 -14.61 25.85 17.88
CA ARG A 9 -14.79 24.44 17.43
C ARG A 9 -13.61 23.83 16.66
N LYS A 10 -12.41 24.43 16.71
CA LYS A 10 -11.24 23.95 15.94
C LYS A 10 -10.01 23.61 16.79
N LEU A 11 -10.19 23.23 18.06
CA LEU A 11 -9.06 22.95 18.96
C LEU A 11 -9.34 21.79 19.95
N GLU A 12 -9.82 20.65 19.46
CA GLU A 12 -9.97 19.42 20.28
C GLU A 12 -9.29 18.18 19.65
N ARG A 13 -8.15 18.36 18.96
CA ARG A 13 -7.40 17.20 18.44
C ARG A 13 -5.88 17.24 18.64
N LEU A 14 -5.39 18.02 19.60
CA LEU A 14 -3.96 18.16 19.87
C LEU A 14 -3.55 18.00 21.35
N VAL A 15 -4.43 17.47 22.22
CA VAL A 15 -4.07 17.27 23.64
C VAL A 15 -4.52 15.88 24.09
N ALA A 16 -3.76 14.86 23.70
CA ALA A 16 -3.79 13.53 24.33
C ALA A 16 -2.41 12.86 24.37
N GLU A 17 -1.33 13.62 24.23
CA GLU A 17 0.06 13.18 24.45
C GLU A 17 0.78 14.18 25.36
N SER A 18 0.52 14.11 26.67
CA SER A 18 1.53 14.40 27.71
C SER A 18 0.90 14.37 29.11
N LEU A 19 0.80 13.21 29.74
CA LEU A 19 0.70 13.14 31.20
C LEU A 19 1.48 11.94 31.74
N GLY A 20 2.61 12.23 32.39
CA GLY A 20 3.42 11.28 33.15
C GLY A 20 4.89 11.69 33.28
N LYS A 21 5.21 12.67 34.15
CA LYS A 21 6.57 13.04 34.62
C LYS A 21 6.77 12.47 36.05
N PRO A 22 8.00 12.30 36.62
CA PRO A 22 9.05 13.33 36.74
C PRO A 22 10.50 12.77 36.57
N THR A 23 11.61 13.50 36.42
CA THR A 23 12.05 14.82 36.90
C THR A 23 13.32 15.18 36.11
N GLN A 24 13.40 16.37 35.51
CA GLN A 24 14.63 17.19 35.44
C GLN A 24 14.29 18.51 34.74
N THR A 25 14.67 19.58 35.40
CA THR A 25 14.52 20.99 35.02
C THR A 25 15.32 21.28 33.75
N LEU A 26 14.64 21.60 32.65
CA LEU A 26 15.26 22.18 31.46
C LEU A 26 14.99 23.69 31.46
N THR A 27 16.08 24.44 31.54
CA THR A 27 16.17 25.90 31.48
C THR A 27 15.84 26.41 30.07
N SER A 28 15.33 27.64 30.00
CA SER A 28 14.59 28.26 28.89
C SER A 28 15.39 28.70 27.64
N ASP A 29 16.56 28.14 27.35
CA ASP A 29 17.50 28.70 26.36
C ASP A 29 17.78 27.81 25.13
N SER A 30 16.84 26.98 24.67
CA SER A 30 17.09 26.08 23.52
C SER A 30 16.13 26.14 22.34
N PHE A 31 15.37 27.23 22.16
CA PHE A 31 14.58 27.42 20.94
C PHE A 31 14.96 28.70 20.20
N SER A 32 16.09 28.63 19.49
CA SER A 32 16.39 29.51 18.36
C SER A 32 16.91 28.66 17.20
N LYS A 33 16.00 27.96 16.52
CA LYS A 33 16.23 27.53 15.13
C LYS A 33 15.43 28.47 14.23
N GLU A 34 16.14 29.06 13.27
CA GLU A 34 15.55 29.91 12.24
C GLU A 34 14.49 29.15 11.41
N PRO A 35 13.52 29.85 10.78
CA PRO A 35 12.43 29.22 10.03
C PRO A 35 12.87 28.37 8.83
N ASP A 36 14.11 28.54 8.34
CA ASP A 36 14.64 27.85 7.16
C ASP A 36 14.98 26.37 7.40
N ASP A 37 14.98 25.91 8.65
CA ASP A 37 15.32 24.52 9.02
C ASP A 37 14.08 23.63 9.27
N LEU A 38 12.88 24.15 8.99
CA LEU A 38 11.61 23.42 9.06
C LEU A 38 11.29 22.80 7.69
N SER A 39 11.74 21.58 7.45
CA SER A 39 11.23 20.81 6.32
C SER A 39 9.81 20.33 6.63
N ALA A 40 8.85 20.67 5.76
CA ALA A 40 7.50 20.14 5.86
C ALA A 40 7.55 18.60 5.85
N GLN A 41 7.07 17.97 6.93
CA GLN A 41 6.92 16.51 7.00
C GLN A 41 5.50 16.15 6.56
N TRP A 42 5.43 15.34 5.52
CA TRP A 42 4.23 15.11 4.72
C TRP A 42 3.50 13.82 5.08
N LEU A 43 2.18 13.79 4.84
CA LEU A 43 1.25 12.68 5.15
C LEU A 43 1.38 11.42 4.27
N SER A 44 2.48 11.23 3.53
CA SER A 44 2.71 9.96 2.82
C SER A 44 3.23 8.92 3.80
N SER A 45 2.50 7.82 3.98
CA SER A 45 3.04 6.69 4.74
C SER A 45 4.07 5.96 3.89
N TRP A 46 5.06 5.33 4.53
CA TRP A 46 6.09 4.61 3.80
C TRP A 46 5.52 3.52 2.87
N TYR A 47 4.39 2.90 3.25
CA TYR A 47 3.68 1.90 2.47
C TYR A 47 2.78 2.45 1.35
N ASP A 48 2.78 3.76 1.08
CA ASP A 48 2.06 4.38 -0.05
C ASP A 48 2.95 4.56 -1.30
N GLY A 49 4.25 4.26 -1.20
CA GLY A 49 5.18 4.28 -2.33
C GLY A 49 5.37 2.89 -2.94
N LEU A 50 5.58 2.84 -4.26
CA LEU A 50 6.01 1.61 -4.92
C LEU A 50 7.36 1.15 -4.36
N ALA A 51 7.48 -0.12 -3.96
CA ALA A 51 8.77 -0.66 -3.51
C ALA A 51 9.40 -1.64 -4.51
N TYR A 52 10.72 -1.79 -4.38
CA TYR A 52 11.49 -2.85 -5.02
C TYR A 52 12.04 -3.80 -3.96
N CYS A 53 11.79 -5.10 -4.11
CA CYS A 53 12.33 -6.15 -3.23
C CYS A 53 13.37 -7.00 -3.97
N THR A 54 14.52 -7.25 -3.34
CA THR A 54 15.65 -7.94 -3.98
C THR A 54 15.54 -9.46 -4.05
N TRP A 55 14.55 -10.08 -3.39
CA TRP A 55 14.47 -11.55 -3.21
C TRP A 55 14.46 -12.34 -4.51
N ASN A 56 13.36 -12.26 -5.28
CA ASN A 56 13.24 -13.00 -6.55
C ASN A 56 14.03 -12.35 -7.69
N SER A 57 14.45 -11.09 -7.53
CA SER A 57 15.14 -10.34 -8.57
C SER A 57 16.65 -10.55 -8.60
N LEU A 58 17.31 -10.50 -7.44
CA LEU A 58 18.78 -10.55 -7.33
C LEU A 58 19.30 -11.86 -6.72
N GLY A 59 18.39 -12.64 -6.13
CA GLY A 59 18.65 -13.95 -5.55
C GLY A 59 19.56 -13.91 -4.31
N GLN A 60 19.99 -15.10 -3.88
CA GLN A 60 20.70 -15.29 -2.61
C GLN A 60 22.16 -14.78 -2.62
N SER A 61 22.77 -14.58 -3.78
CA SER A 61 24.13 -14.02 -3.89
C SER A 61 24.06 -12.50 -4.03
N LEU A 62 23.51 -11.83 -3.02
CA LEU A 62 23.24 -10.40 -3.02
C LEU A 62 24.51 -9.58 -2.77
N THR A 63 24.71 -8.52 -3.55
CA THR A 63 25.87 -7.62 -3.44
C THR A 63 25.45 -6.16 -3.58
N GLU A 64 26.26 -5.23 -3.05
CA GLU A 64 26.08 -3.79 -3.26
C GLU A 64 25.98 -3.45 -4.76
N GLU A 65 26.86 -4.05 -5.59
CA GLU A 65 26.89 -3.81 -7.03
C GLU A 65 25.58 -4.22 -7.70
N LYS A 66 25.03 -5.41 -7.38
CA LYS A 66 23.77 -5.86 -7.94
C LYS A 66 22.61 -4.94 -7.57
N ILE A 67 22.58 -4.45 -6.33
CA ILE A 67 21.56 -3.50 -5.86
C ILE A 67 21.64 -2.21 -6.68
N LEU A 68 22.84 -1.63 -6.81
CA LEU A 68 23.03 -0.39 -7.57
C LEU A 68 22.67 -0.57 -9.05
N ASN A 69 23.11 -1.66 -9.68
CA ASN A 69 22.79 -1.95 -11.08
C ASN A 69 21.27 -2.13 -11.31
N ALA A 70 20.56 -2.76 -10.36
CA ALA A 70 19.12 -2.90 -10.41
C ALA A 70 18.41 -1.53 -10.36
N LEU A 71 18.83 -0.66 -9.43
CA LEU A 71 18.27 0.69 -9.30
C LEU A 71 18.61 1.59 -10.49
N ASP A 72 19.82 1.48 -11.05
CA ASP A 72 20.22 2.14 -12.29
C ASP A 72 19.32 1.71 -13.44
N THR A 73 19.01 0.41 -13.51
CA THR A 73 18.10 -0.14 -14.53
C THR A 73 16.67 0.39 -14.36
N LEU A 74 16.13 0.41 -13.14
CA LEU A 74 14.81 1.01 -12.86
C LEU A 74 14.76 2.48 -13.29
N LYS A 75 15.81 3.24 -12.96
CA LYS A 75 15.94 4.66 -13.31
C LYS A 75 15.99 4.89 -14.82
N VAL A 76 16.81 4.13 -15.56
CA VAL A 76 16.90 4.21 -17.03
C VAL A 76 15.55 3.94 -17.69
N ASN A 77 14.75 3.07 -17.09
CA ASN A 77 13.43 2.72 -17.59
C ASN A 77 12.28 3.56 -17.00
N ASN A 78 12.60 4.69 -16.35
CA ASN A 78 11.62 5.60 -15.72
C ASN A 78 10.68 4.94 -14.69
N ILE A 79 11.08 3.81 -14.10
CA ILE A 79 10.37 3.19 -12.97
C ILE A 79 10.86 3.85 -11.69
N ASN A 80 10.01 4.68 -11.10
CA ASN A 80 10.35 5.42 -9.90
C ASN A 80 9.88 4.66 -8.66
N VAL A 81 10.76 3.87 -8.05
CA VAL A 81 10.49 3.23 -6.75
C VAL A 81 10.87 4.16 -5.60
N VAL A 82 10.11 4.09 -4.51
CA VAL A 82 10.28 4.95 -3.31
C VAL A 82 10.94 4.19 -2.18
N ASN A 83 10.67 2.89 -2.11
CA ASN A 83 11.19 2.03 -1.05
C ASN A 83 12.05 0.93 -1.65
N LEU A 84 13.17 0.62 -0.98
CA LEU A 84 14.01 -0.53 -1.30
C LEU A 84 13.96 -1.52 -0.14
N ILE A 85 13.66 -2.78 -0.42
CA ILE A 85 13.76 -3.89 0.54
C ILE A 85 14.98 -4.72 0.14
N ILE A 86 16.06 -4.58 0.90
CA ILE A 86 17.25 -5.44 0.83
C ILE A 86 16.89 -6.73 1.57
N ASP A 87 16.48 -7.72 0.80
CA ASP A 87 16.04 -9.02 1.31
C ASP A 87 17.22 -9.91 1.74
N ASP A 88 16.95 -11.17 2.05
CA ASP A 88 17.89 -12.11 2.65
C ASP A 88 19.27 -12.21 1.96
N ASN A 89 20.29 -12.60 2.74
CA ASN A 89 21.71 -12.81 2.41
C ASN A 89 22.62 -11.56 2.38
N TRP A 90 22.21 -10.45 2.99
CA TRP A 90 23.14 -9.36 3.30
C TRP A 90 23.97 -9.61 4.56
N GLN A 91 23.50 -10.46 5.47
CA GLN A 91 24.08 -10.68 6.80
C GLN A 91 25.40 -11.46 6.78
N SER A 92 26.23 -11.26 7.80
CA SER A 92 27.40 -12.11 8.07
C SER A 92 26.99 -13.45 8.69
N LEU A 93 27.10 -14.54 7.93
CA LEU A 93 26.64 -15.88 8.31
C LEU A 93 27.78 -16.89 8.32
N ASP A 94 27.70 -17.90 9.20
CA ASP A 94 28.61 -19.05 9.18
C ASP A 94 28.17 -20.11 8.15
N ASN A 95 28.88 -21.26 8.15
CA ASN A 95 28.51 -22.47 7.41
C ASN A 95 28.22 -22.22 5.91
N LYS A 96 29.09 -21.45 5.24
CA LYS A 96 28.98 -21.15 3.80
C LYS A 96 28.79 -22.43 2.98
N GLY A 97 27.81 -22.43 2.08
CA GLY A 97 27.45 -23.57 1.23
C GLY A 97 26.53 -24.61 1.89
N LYS A 98 26.14 -24.44 3.15
CA LYS A 98 25.08 -25.25 3.78
C LYS A 98 23.70 -24.65 3.55
N SER A 99 22.67 -25.46 3.81
CA SER A 99 21.26 -25.02 3.80
C SER A 99 21.04 -23.84 4.76
N GLN A 100 20.12 -22.94 4.42
CA GLN A 100 19.78 -21.77 5.26
C GLN A 100 19.47 -22.15 6.71
N PHE A 101 18.82 -23.29 6.93
CA PHE A 101 18.47 -23.79 8.27
C PHE A 101 19.68 -24.21 9.13
N GLN A 102 20.87 -24.28 8.54
CA GLN A 102 22.13 -24.61 9.23
C GLN A 102 23.07 -23.41 9.35
N ARG A 103 22.73 -22.27 8.76
CA ARG A 103 23.54 -21.05 8.81
C ARG A 103 23.12 -20.23 10.04
N GLY A 104 24.09 -19.81 10.83
CA GLY A 104 23.91 -18.99 12.01
C GLY A 104 24.38 -17.56 11.78
N TRP A 105 23.70 -16.60 12.40
CA TRP A 105 24.10 -15.20 12.35
C TRP A 105 25.29 -14.92 13.28
N THR A 106 26.35 -14.29 12.75
CA THR A 106 27.64 -14.16 13.45
C THR A 106 27.86 -12.79 14.10
N ARG A 107 27.45 -11.70 13.44
CA ARG A 107 27.62 -10.29 13.86
C ARG A 107 26.63 -9.40 13.09
N PHE A 108 26.40 -8.17 13.57
CA PHE A 108 25.46 -7.24 12.94
C PHE A 108 25.88 -6.73 11.56
N GLU A 109 27.19 -6.56 11.32
CA GLU A 109 27.69 -6.05 10.04
C GLU A 109 27.39 -7.00 8.87
N ALA A 110 27.20 -6.42 7.68
CA ALA A 110 26.99 -7.14 6.44
C ALA A 110 28.19 -8.03 6.09
N ASN A 111 27.96 -9.05 5.28
CA ASN A 111 29.05 -9.93 4.84
C ASN A 111 30.03 -9.17 3.92
N GLU A 112 31.32 -9.38 4.13
CA GLU A 112 32.38 -8.68 3.39
C GLU A 112 32.47 -9.11 1.91
N GLU A 113 31.90 -10.26 1.55
CA GLU A 113 31.89 -10.75 0.16
C GLU A 113 30.95 -9.94 -0.73
N GLY A 114 29.72 -9.67 -0.26
CA GLY A 114 28.74 -8.86 -0.98
C GLY A 114 28.81 -7.37 -0.65
N PHE A 115 29.31 -7.02 0.53
CA PHE A 115 29.35 -5.66 1.08
C PHE A 115 30.75 -5.35 1.65
N PRO A 116 31.79 -5.29 0.81
CA PRO A 116 33.20 -5.18 1.26
C PRO A 116 33.52 -3.90 2.04
N LYS A 117 32.67 -2.88 1.95
CA LYS A 117 32.79 -1.61 2.69
C LYS A 117 31.73 -1.44 3.80
N GLY A 118 31.01 -2.52 4.12
CA GLY A 118 29.95 -2.55 5.13
C GLY A 118 28.60 -2.00 4.64
N LEU A 119 27.56 -2.27 5.42
CA LEU A 119 26.18 -1.92 5.11
C LEU A 119 25.98 -0.41 4.95
N LYS A 120 26.63 0.38 5.83
CA LYS A 120 26.55 1.84 5.80
C LYS A 120 27.04 2.43 4.49
N HIS A 121 28.11 1.87 3.92
CA HIS A 121 28.62 2.33 2.63
C HIS A 121 27.60 2.07 1.52
N ALA A 122 27.08 0.85 1.44
CA ALA A 122 26.09 0.48 0.43
C ALA A 122 24.82 1.34 0.49
N ILE A 123 24.31 1.61 1.70
CA ILE A 123 23.13 2.48 1.90
C ILE A 123 23.41 3.92 1.47
N ASN A 124 24.58 4.46 1.83
CA ASN A 124 24.99 5.79 1.39
C ASN A 124 25.14 5.87 -0.13
N SER A 125 25.71 4.83 -0.77
CA SER A 125 25.81 4.71 -2.22
C SER A 125 24.42 4.74 -2.88
N VAL A 126 23.45 3.98 -2.35
CA VAL A 126 22.07 3.96 -2.83
C VAL A 126 21.44 5.35 -2.74
N ARG A 127 21.46 5.98 -1.56
CA ARG A 127 20.85 7.31 -1.36
C ARG A 127 21.50 8.40 -2.20
N ALA A 128 22.82 8.34 -2.40
CA ALA A 128 23.54 9.31 -3.22
C ALA A 128 23.22 9.19 -4.73
N LYS A 129 23.09 7.97 -5.25
CA LYS A 129 22.81 7.74 -6.68
C LYS A 129 21.31 7.78 -7.03
N HIS A 130 20.45 7.41 -6.08
CA HIS A 130 19.01 7.27 -6.23
C HIS A 130 18.26 8.05 -5.14
N PRO A 131 18.23 9.39 -5.22
CA PRO A 131 17.58 10.24 -4.22
C PRO A 131 16.05 10.04 -4.13
N ASN A 132 15.45 9.36 -5.11
CA ASN A 132 14.06 8.94 -5.08
C ASN A 132 13.77 7.84 -4.05
N ILE A 133 14.79 7.07 -3.63
CA ILE A 133 14.67 6.06 -2.58
C ILE A 133 14.58 6.77 -1.23
N LYS A 134 13.36 6.90 -0.70
CA LYS A 134 13.08 7.53 0.59
C LYS A 134 13.35 6.57 1.74
N HIS A 135 12.92 5.30 1.60
CA HIS A 135 13.03 4.30 2.64
C HIS A 135 13.85 3.08 2.21
N ILE A 136 14.67 2.56 3.12
CA ILE A 136 15.48 1.36 2.91
C ILE A 136 15.23 0.42 4.07
N ALA A 137 14.60 -0.71 3.74
CA ALA A 137 14.35 -1.81 4.65
C ALA A 137 15.42 -2.89 4.47
N VAL A 138 15.79 -3.55 5.57
CA VAL A 138 16.58 -4.79 5.52
C VAL A 138 15.79 -5.96 6.10
N TRP A 139 15.99 -7.14 5.53
CA TRP A 139 15.40 -8.38 6.00
C TRP A 139 16.18 -8.98 7.18
N HIS A 140 15.50 -9.55 8.16
CA HIS A 140 16.11 -10.43 9.17
C HIS A 140 15.08 -11.42 9.73
N ALA A 141 15.52 -12.58 10.23
CA ALA A 141 14.64 -13.46 10.99
C ALA A 141 14.54 -12.99 12.46
N LEU A 142 13.42 -13.32 13.13
CA LEU A 142 13.17 -12.86 14.50
C LEU A 142 14.13 -13.47 15.53
N MET A 143 14.56 -14.72 15.33
CA MET A 143 15.39 -15.48 16.28
C MET A 143 16.82 -15.69 15.77
N GLY A 144 17.36 -14.75 15.00
CA GLY A 144 18.71 -14.82 14.42
C GLY A 144 18.67 -14.88 12.89
N TYR A 145 19.39 -15.83 12.30
CA TYR A 145 19.14 -16.30 10.92
C TYR A 145 18.18 -17.49 10.92
N TRP A 146 17.90 -18.10 9.77
CA TRP A 146 17.12 -19.35 9.65
C TRP A 146 17.65 -20.48 10.55
N GLY A 147 18.97 -20.62 10.72
CA GLY A 147 19.61 -21.54 11.67
C GLY A 147 19.85 -20.99 13.07
N GLY A 148 19.43 -19.75 13.35
CA GLY A 148 19.62 -19.06 14.62
C GLY A 148 20.90 -18.23 14.70
N ILE A 149 21.54 -18.24 15.86
CA ILE A 149 22.80 -17.55 16.16
C ILE A 149 23.97 -18.51 15.97
N SER A 150 25.07 -18.04 15.38
CA SER A 150 26.28 -18.85 15.26
C SER A 150 26.92 -19.09 16.64
N PRO A 151 27.25 -20.34 17.01
CA PRO A 151 27.90 -20.64 18.29
C PRO A 151 29.34 -20.10 18.40
N ASN A 152 29.94 -19.68 17.27
CA ASN A 152 31.31 -19.16 17.22
C ASN A 152 31.36 -17.67 16.83
N GLY A 153 30.21 -17.01 16.73
CA GLY A 153 30.09 -15.60 16.32
C GLY A 153 30.46 -14.60 17.42
N GLU A 154 30.46 -13.32 17.08
CA GLU A 154 30.57 -12.22 18.04
C GLU A 154 29.35 -12.13 18.95
N LEU A 155 28.16 -12.44 18.42
CA LEU A 155 26.90 -12.30 19.16
C LEU A 155 26.88 -13.16 20.45
N VAL A 156 27.42 -14.37 20.44
CA VAL A 156 27.46 -15.24 21.64
C VAL A 156 28.44 -14.76 22.71
N ARG A 157 29.41 -13.91 22.34
CA ARG A 157 30.32 -13.28 23.31
C ARG A 157 29.68 -12.10 24.00
N ASN A 158 28.78 -11.41 23.30
CA ASN A 158 28.18 -10.18 23.75
C ASN A 158 26.83 -10.38 24.43
N TYR A 159 26.11 -11.47 24.15
CA TYR A 159 24.77 -11.71 24.66
C TYR A 159 24.61 -13.09 25.28
N LYS A 160 23.75 -13.19 26.30
CA LYS A 160 23.32 -14.48 26.84
C LYS A 160 22.53 -15.23 25.77
N THR A 161 22.87 -16.51 25.57
CA THR A 161 22.19 -17.37 24.59
C THR A 161 21.66 -18.65 25.22
N LYS A 162 20.63 -19.23 24.60
CA LYS A 162 20.05 -20.52 24.98
C LYS A 162 19.85 -21.39 23.75
N VAL A 163 20.19 -22.68 23.87
CA VAL A 163 19.83 -23.69 22.88
C VAL A 163 18.35 -24.04 23.08
N VAL A 164 17.56 -23.89 22.03
CA VAL A 164 16.14 -24.26 22.00
C VAL A 164 15.91 -25.37 20.98
N LYS A 165 14.92 -26.22 21.25
CA LYS A 165 14.50 -27.31 20.37
C LYS A 165 13.20 -26.95 19.66
N LYS A 166 13.13 -27.20 18.35
CA LYS A 166 11.96 -26.98 17.51
C LYS A 166 11.29 -28.31 17.17
N VAL A 167 9.97 -28.30 17.09
CA VAL A 167 9.21 -29.43 16.55
C VAL A 167 9.46 -29.56 15.05
N ASP A 168 9.52 -30.79 14.56
CA ASP A 168 9.78 -31.06 13.15
C ASP A 168 8.50 -30.90 12.31
N ARG A 169 8.19 -29.65 11.96
CA ARG A 169 7.08 -29.28 11.06
C ARG A 169 7.59 -28.64 9.77
N VAL A 170 8.49 -27.67 9.91
CA VAL A 170 9.10 -26.92 8.80
C VAL A 170 10.62 -27.07 8.83
N ALA A 171 11.22 -26.79 9.99
CA ALA A 171 12.63 -27.02 10.24
C ALA A 171 12.82 -27.49 11.69
N GLY A 172 12.81 -28.82 11.89
CA GLY A 172 13.07 -29.43 13.18
C GLY A 172 14.51 -29.25 13.66
N GLY A 173 14.81 -29.83 14.83
CA GLY A 173 16.16 -29.83 15.41
C GLY A 173 16.38 -28.71 16.44
N THR A 174 17.63 -28.38 16.71
CA THR A 174 18.01 -27.35 17.68
C THR A 174 18.46 -26.07 16.99
N MET A 175 18.29 -24.94 17.65
CA MET A 175 18.94 -23.68 17.28
C MET A 175 19.48 -22.98 18.52
N LEU A 176 20.55 -22.22 18.35
CA LEU A 176 20.99 -21.28 19.36
C LEU A 176 20.25 -19.96 19.15
N ALA A 177 19.62 -19.44 20.20
CA ALA A 177 18.90 -18.17 20.16
C ALA A 177 19.39 -17.26 21.29
N ILE A 178 19.17 -15.95 21.15
CA ILE A 178 19.41 -15.00 22.26
C ILE A 178 18.44 -15.34 23.39
N ASP A 179 18.94 -15.41 24.62
CA ASP A 179 18.09 -15.71 25.76
C ASP A 179 17.15 -14.52 26.04
N PRO A 180 15.87 -14.76 26.39
CA PRO A 180 14.92 -13.70 26.72
C PRO A 180 15.37 -12.68 27.77
N ASP A 181 16.34 -13.01 28.64
CA ASP A 181 16.88 -12.03 29.60
C ASP A 181 17.68 -10.90 28.91
N ASP A 182 18.15 -11.12 27.68
CA ASP A 182 19.05 -10.20 26.96
C ASP A 182 18.46 -9.70 25.63
N ILE A 183 17.26 -10.16 25.29
CA ILE A 183 16.66 -9.91 23.96
C ILE A 183 16.33 -8.44 23.73
N HIS A 184 15.94 -7.71 24.78
CA HIS A 184 15.70 -6.27 24.69
C HIS A 184 16.98 -5.51 24.35
N ARG A 185 18.10 -5.84 25.00
CA ARG A 185 19.40 -5.21 24.70
C ARG A 185 19.87 -5.58 23.30
N PHE A 186 19.72 -6.84 22.91
CA PHE A 186 20.04 -7.30 21.56
C PHE A 186 19.31 -6.51 20.47
N TYR A 187 17.99 -6.34 20.57
CA TYR A 187 17.23 -5.58 19.58
C TYR A 187 17.52 -4.08 19.63
N ASP A 188 17.78 -3.53 20.82
CA ASP A 188 18.17 -2.12 20.98
C ASP A 188 19.50 -1.84 20.26
N ASP A 189 20.52 -2.67 20.51
CA ASP A 189 21.84 -2.58 19.89
C ASP A 189 21.76 -2.83 18.38
N PHE A 190 20.99 -3.83 17.95
CA PHE A 190 20.84 -4.16 16.52
C PHE A 190 20.17 -3.04 15.75
N TYR A 191 19.04 -2.51 16.24
CA TYR A 191 18.30 -1.46 15.51
C TYR A 191 19.01 -0.11 15.60
N SER A 192 19.75 0.16 16.68
CA SER A 192 20.67 1.29 16.75
C SER A 192 21.76 1.20 15.68
N PHE A 193 22.38 0.02 15.49
CA PHE A 193 23.35 -0.21 14.41
C PHE A 193 22.73 0.04 13.02
N LEU A 194 21.55 -0.53 12.76
CA LEU A 194 20.85 -0.36 11.49
C LEU A 194 20.53 1.13 11.20
N LEU A 195 20.00 1.85 12.20
CA LEU A 195 19.75 3.29 12.07
C LEU A 195 21.05 4.06 11.80
N ALA A 196 22.14 3.73 12.49
CA ALA A 196 23.45 4.35 12.27
C ALA A 196 24.07 4.05 10.89
N ALA A 197 23.66 2.94 10.27
CA ALA A 197 23.98 2.58 8.89
C ALA A 197 23.08 3.29 7.85
N GLY A 198 21.97 3.90 8.29
CA GLY A 198 21.02 4.63 7.43
C GLY A 198 19.80 3.81 6.99
N VAL A 199 19.61 2.62 7.55
CA VAL A 199 18.36 1.84 7.45
C VAL A 199 17.28 2.53 8.27
N ASP A 200 16.05 2.55 7.77
CA ASP A 200 14.92 3.21 8.44
C ASP A 200 13.66 2.34 8.55
N SER A 201 13.76 1.08 8.13
CA SER A 201 12.68 0.10 8.13
C SER A 201 13.22 -1.34 8.13
N VAL A 202 12.37 -2.32 8.43
CA VAL A 202 12.78 -3.75 8.47
C VAL A 202 11.68 -4.67 7.93
N LYS A 203 12.09 -5.80 7.35
CA LYS A 203 11.22 -6.95 7.07
C LYS A 203 11.63 -8.09 8.01
N THR A 204 10.74 -8.50 8.92
CA THR A 204 11.06 -9.47 9.96
C THR A 204 10.34 -10.79 9.73
N ASP A 205 11.12 -11.80 9.36
CA ASP A 205 10.65 -13.13 8.95
C ASP A 205 10.79 -14.19 10.06
N ALA A 206 10.31 -15.40 9.73
CA ALA A 206 10.43 -16.61 10.54
C ALA A 206 9.89 -16.47 11.97
N GLN A 207 8.92 -15.59 12.19
CA GLN A 207 8.36 -15.35 13.52
C GLN A 207 7.60 -16.57 14.05
N PHE A 208 7.04 -17.40 13.17
CA PHE A 208 6.39 -18.66 13.52
C PHE A 208 7.29 -19.62 14.31
N PHE A 209 8.64 -19.46 14.25
CA PHE A 209 9.53 -20.30 15.06
C PHE A 209 9.20 -20.25 16.54
N LEU A 210 8.67 -19.12 17.03
CA LEU A 210 8.20 -18.98 18.40
C LEU A 210 7.12 -20.01 18.77
N ASP A 211 6.17 -20.32 17.89
CA ASP A 211 5.12 -21.31 18.13
C ASP A 211 5.64 -22.76 18.01
N THR A 212 6.72 -22.95 17.26
CA THR A 212 7.33 -24.28 17.02
C THR A 212 8.30 -24.74 18.12
N LEU A 213 8.54 -23.93 19.17
CA LEU A 213 9.42 -24.34 20.27
C LEU A 213 8.79 -25.51 21.05
N ASP A 214 9.52 -26.63 21.12
CA ASP A 214 9.05 -27.91 21.69
C ASP A 214 8.71 -27.75 23.18
N ASN A 215 9.61 -27.13 23.95
CA ASN A 215 9.42 -26.88 25.39
C ASN A 215 8.40 -25.75 25.63
N ALA A 216 7.35 -26.03 26.40
CA ALA A 216 6.27 -25.08 26.68
C ALA A 216 6.73 -23.83 27.45
N THR A 217 7.66 -23.98 28.39
CA THR A 217 8.22 -22.85 29.16
C THR A 217 9.04 -21.93 28.26
N ASP A 218 9.84 -22.51 27.34
CA ASP A 218 10.57 -21.73 26.34
C ASP A 218 9.61 -21.04 25.40
N ARG A 219 8.60 -21.74 24.89
CA ARG A 219 7.58 -21.16 24.02
C ARG A 219 6.90 -19.94 24.64
N ALA A 220 6.44 -20.04 25.87
CA ALA A 220 5.78 -18.95 26.58
C ALA A 220 6.74 -17.76 26.79
N ARG A 221 7.96 -18.02 27.28
CA ARG A 221 8.93 -16.98 27.61
C ARG A 221 9.49 -16.28 26.36
N PHE A 222 9.84 -17.04 25.33
CA PHE A 222 10.38 -16.49 24.08
C PHE A 222 9.32 -15.69 23.33
N THR A 223 8.07 -16.18 23.23
CA THR A 223 7.04 -15.50 22.45
C THR A 223 6.81 -14.08 22.92
N THR A 224 6.52 -13.87 24.20
CA THR A 224 6.30 -12.54 24.77
C THR A 224 7.56 -11.68 24.67
N ALA A 225 8.71 -12.18 25.13
CA ALA A 225 9.92 -11.37 25.21
C ALA A 225 10.43 -10.93 23.83
N TYR A 226 10.41 -11.80 22.82
CA TYR A 226 10.83 -11.43 21.47
C TYR A 226 9.85 -10.48 20.80
N GLN A 227 8.54 -10.71 20.94
CA GLN A 227 7.53 -9.82 20.33
C GLN A 227 7.55 -8.43 20.97
N ASP A 228 7.75 -8.34 22.28
CA ASP A 228 7.90 -7.05 22.98
C ASP A 228 9.20 -6.34 22.60
N ALA A 229 10.34 -7.03 22.65
CA ALA A 229 11.63 -6.44 22.28
C ALA A 229 11.64 -5.93 20.84
N TRP A 230 11.09 -6.72 19.90
CA TRP A 230 10.95 -6.33 18.51
C TRP A 230 10.01 -5.13 18.34
N SER A 231 8.79 -5.18 18.92
CA SER A 231 7.81 -4.10 18.80
C SER A 231 8.32 -2.77 19.36
N ILE A 232 8.97 -2.81 20.53
CA ILE A 232 9.50 -1.62 21.21
C ILE A 232 10.64 -1.01 20.38
N SER A 233 11.55 -1.85 19.88
CA SER A 233 12.70 -1.38 19.10
C SER A 233 12.24 -0.85 17.74
N LEU A 234 11.28 -1.51 17.09
CA LEU A 234 10.68 -1.06 15.84
C LEU A 234 10.04 0.33 16.00
N LEU A 235 9.32 0.57 17.10
CA LEU A 235 8.75 1.88 17.40
C LEU A 235 9.83 2.93 17.66
N ARG A 236 10.83 2.59 18.48
CA ARG A 236 11.92 3.48 18.91
C ARG A 236 12.78 3.96 17.74
N TYR A 237 13.21 3.07 16.87
CA TYR A 237 14.21 3.37 15.85
C TYR A 237 13.60 3.64 14.48
N PHE A 238 12.48 3.03 14.14
CA PHE A 238 11.92 3.04 12.79
C PHE A 238 10.50 3.60 12.70
N GLN A 239 9.96 4.19 13.78
CA GLN A 239 8.61 4.79 13.78
C GLN A 239 7.55 3.79 13.28
N ALA A 240 7.66 2.52 13.69
CA ALA A 240 6.78 1.43 13.25
C ALA A 240 6.85 1.07 11.75
N ARG A 241 7.89 1.49 11.01
CA ARG A 241 8.14 1.04 9.63
C ARG A 241 8.71 -0.38 9.61
N GLY A 242 7.81 -1.36 9.72
CA GLY A 242 8.17 -2.77 9.67
C GLY A 242 7.16 -3.61 8.90
N ILE A 243 7.66 -4.67 8.26
CA ILE A 243 6.84 -5.77 7.73
C ILE A 243 7.02 -6.97 8.66
N SER A 244 5.90 -7.46 9.17
CA SER A 244 5.84 -8.69 9.94
C SER A 244 5.49 -9.86 9.03
N CYS A 245 6.37 -10.84 8.95
CA CYS A 245 6.20 -12.00 8.08
C CYS A 245 6.16 -13.30 8.87
N MET A 246 5.44 -14.29 8.31
CA MET A 246 5.27 -15.62 8.88
C MET A 246 4.84 -15.57 10.35
N SER A 247 3.94 -14.65 10.69
CA SER A 247 3.64 -14.28 12.08
C SER A 247 2.16 -14.42 12.44
N GLN A 248 1.41 -15.18 11.65
CA GLN A 248 -0.03 -15.43 11.85
C GLN A 248 -0.31 -16.61 12.80
N THR A 249 0.59 -16.91 13.74
CA THR A 249 0.29 -17.89 14.79
C THR A 249 -0.63 -17.25 15.83
N PRO A 250 -1.57 -18.01 16.45
CA PRO A 250 -2.54 -17.43 17.37
C PRO A 250 -1.90 -16.59 18.48
N GLN A 251 -0.78 -17.06 19.06
CA GLN A 251 -0.09 -16.41 20.16
C GLN A 251 0.44 -15.03 19.75
N ILE A 252 0.98 -14.90 18.53
CA ILE A 252 1.44 -13.61 18.00
C ILE A 252 0.25 -12.71 17.67
N ILE A 253 -0.82 -13.24 17.07
CA ILE A 253 -2.03 -12.47 16.76
C ILE A 253 -2.63 -11.85 18.03
N PHE A 254 -2.87 -12.66 19.05
CA PHE A 254 -3.46 -12.21 20.31
C PHE A 254 -2.56 -11.22 21.06
N HIS A 255 -1.25 -11.43 21.02
CA HIS A 255 -0.28 -10.59 21.72
C HIS A 255 0.01 -9.26 21.01
N SER A 256 0.25 -9.30 19.70
CA SER A 256 0.85 -8.19 18.95
C SER A 256 -0.13 -7.45 18.06
N TYR A 257 -1.12 -8.13 17.46
CA TYR A 257 -1.96 -7.55 16.40
C TYR A 257 -3.38 -7.21 16.82
N LEU A 258 -3.91 -7.78 17.90
CA LEU A 258 -5.20 -7.34 18.44
C LEU A 258 -5.10 -6.00 19.18
N LEU A 259 -3.92 -5.63 19.68
CA LEU A 259 -3.74 -4.42 20.47
C LEU A 259 -3.77 -3.18 19.56
N THR A 260 -4.72 -2.27 19.80
CA THR A 260 -4.88 -1.00 19.07
C THR A 260 -4.10 0.17 19.69
N THR A 261 -3.30 -0.08 20.73
CA THR A 261 -2.47 0.92 21.43
C THR A 261 -1.13 1.19 20.76
N LYS A 262 -0.81 0.46 19.68
CA LYS A 262 0.42 0.61 18.88
C LYS A 262 0.07 1.09 17.46
N PRO A 263 0.99 1.73 16.72
CA PRO A 263 0.77 2.01 15.30
C PRO A 263 0.56 0.72 14.49
N ARG A 264 -0.21 0.81 13.40
CA ARG A 264 -0.37 -0.30 12.46
C ARG A 264 0.96 -0.58 11.75
N ILE A 265 1.25 -1.86 11.55
CA ILE A 265 2.40 -2.34 10.77
C ILE A 265 1.92 -3.18 9.59
N LEU A 266 2.81 -3.43 8.63
CA LEU A 266 2.50 -4.33 7.52
C LEU A 266 2.57 -5.78 8.02
N LEU A 267 1.62 -6.62 7.60
CA LEU A 267 1.57 -8.03 7.96
C LEU A 267 1.44 -8.87 6.69
N ARG A 268 2.47 -9.66 6.37
CA ARG A 268 2.44 -10.57 5.22
C ARG A 268 1.31 -11.57 5.40
N ASN A 269 0.36 -11.52 4.47
CA ASN A 269 -0.98 -12.06 4.61
C ASN A 269 -1.18 -13.44 3.94
N SER A 270 -0.11 -14.01 3.38
CA SER A 270 -0.09 -15.31 2.70
C SER A 270 1.18 -16.11 2.99
N ASP A 271 1.44 -17.14 2.20
CA ASP A 271 2.78 -17.66 1.97
C ASP A 271 3.51 -16.82 0.88
N ASP A 272 4.75 -17.18 0.55
CA ASP A 272 5.55 -16.49 -0.47
C ASP A 272 4.87 -16.50 -1.87
N PHE A 273 5.15 -15.47 -2.67
CA PHE A 273 4.98 -15.53 -4.12
C PHE A 273 6.06 -16.42 -4.76
N PHE A 274 5.64 -17.56 -5.31
CA PHE A 274 6.50 -18.51 -6.02
C PHE A 274 6.36 -18.36 -7.54
N PRO A 275 7.26 -17.65 -8.24
CA PRO A 275 7.14 -17.40 -9.69
C PRO A 275 7.13 -18.69 -10.51
N ASP A 276 7.85 -19.72 -10.08
CA ASP A 276 8.05 -20.94 -10.86
C ASP A 276 6.98 -22.03 -10.60
N ILE A 277 5.96 -21.73 -9.78
CA ILE A 277 4.88 -22.68 -9.44
C ILE A 277 3.54 -22.14 -9.96
N PRO A 278 3.13 -22.46 -11.20
CA PRO A 278 1.94 -21.88 -11.83
C PRO A 278 0.63 -22.08 -11.05
N SER A 279 0.48 -23.21 -10.34
CA SER A 279 -0.71 -23.49 -9.53
C SER A 279 -0.78 -22.65 -8.25
N SER A 280 0.33 -22.03 -7.84
CA SER A 280 0.38 -21.18 -6.65
C SER A 280 -0.28 -19.83 -6.86
N HIS A 281 -0.35 -19.29 -8.09
CA HIS A 281 -0.84 -17.92 -8.32
C HIS A 281 -2.32 -17.72 -7.95
N PRO A 282 -3.27 -18.55 -8.44
CA PRO A 282 -4.66 -18.39 -8.05
C PRO A 282 -4.87 -18.71 -6.56
N TRP A 283 -4.16 -19.72 -6.04
CA TRP A 283 -4.18 -20.07 -4.61
C TRP A 283 -3.69 -18.93 -3.72
N HIS A 284 -2.62 -18.25 -4.12
CA HIS A 284 -2.03 -17.14 -3.39
C HIS A 284 -3.01 -15.97 -3.22
N ILE A 285 -3.74 -15.60 -4.28
CA ILE A 285 -4.77 -14.54 -4.20
C ILE A 285 -5.97 -15.01 -3.38
N PHE A 286 -6.41 -16.26 -3.57
CA PHE A 286 -7.48 -16.85 -2.78
C PHE A 286 -7.17 -16.80 -1.28
N CYS A 287 -6.00 -17.27 -0.87
CA CYS A 287 -5.55 -17.22 0.53
C CYS A 287 -5.50 -15.80 1.06
N ASN A 288 -4.93 -14.86 0.30
CA ASN A 288 -4.87 -13.46 0.71
C ASN A 288 -6.27 -12.85 0.92
N ALA A 289 -7.20 -13.07 -0.01
CA ALA A 289 -8.56 -12.56 0.09
C ALA A 289 -9.30 -13.14 1.31
N HIS A 290 -9.10 -14.43 1.61
CA HIS A 290 -9.75 -15.11 2.74
C HIS A 290 -9.08 -14.78 4.08
N ASN A 291 -7.75 -14.75 4.16
CA ASN A 291 -7.04 -14.33 5.37
C ASN A 291 -7.40 -12.87 5.74
N SER A 292 -7.65 -12.04 4.74
CA SER A 292 -8.12 -10.66 4.93
C SER A 292 -9.49 -10.56 5.62
N LEU A 293 -10.29 -11.62 5.71
CA LEU A 293 -11.50 -11.64 6.56
C LEU A 293 -11.16 -11.46 8.04
N LEU A 294 -9.99 -11.94 8.48
CA LEU A 294 -9.51 -11.74 9.85
C LEU A 294 -8.55 -10.54 9.92
N THR A 295 -7.53 -10.49 9.06
CA THR A 295 -6.41 -9.56 9.23
C THR A 295 -6.82 -8.09 9.05
N ARG A 296 -7.89 -7.79 8.31
CA ARG A 296 -8.44 -6.43 8.20
C ARG A 296 -9.02 -5.88 9.51
N HIS A 297 -9.34 -6.74 10.47
CA HIS A 297 -9.85 -6.38 11.79
C HIS A 297 -8.76 -6.36 12.87
N LEU A 298 -7.53 -6.73 12.51
CA LEU A 298 -6.37 -6.59 13.36
C LEU A 298 -5.76 -5.18 13.18
N ASN A 299 -4.91 -4.78 14.11
CA ASN A 299 -4.15 -3.55 14.07
C ASN A 299 -2.94 -3.64 13.12
N VAL A 300 -3.20 -4.04 11.87
CA VAL A 300 -2.21 -4.24 10.81
C VAL A 300 -2.75 -3.75 9.47
N ILE A 301 -1.87 -3.71 8.47
CA ILE A 301 -2.23 -3.55 7.08
C ILE A 301 -1.87 -4.88 6.38
N PRO A 302 -2.84 -5.60 5.80
CA PRO A 302 -2.56 -6.83 5.07
C PRO A 302 -1.60 -6.55 3.90
N ASP A 303 -0.50 -7.30 3.86
CA ASP A 303 0.52 -7.26 2.82
C ASP A 303 0.40 -8.51 1.96
N TRP A 304 0.01 -8.33 0.70
CA TRP A 304 -0.23 -9.43 -0.24
C TRP A 304 1.03 -9.87 -0.97
N ASP A 305 2.20 -9.56 -0.41
CA ASP A 305 3.52 -9.96 -0.87
C ASP A 305 3.92 -9.36 -2.23
N MET A 306 5.23 -9.37 -2.46
CA MET A 306 5.86 -8.97 -3.72
C MET A 306 5.38 -9.84 -4.90
N PHE A 307 5.59 -9.35 -6.12
CA PHE A 307 5.34 -10.11 -7.34
C PHE A 307 6.19 -9.60 -8.51
N GLN A 308 6.17 -10.32 -9.62
CA GLN A 308 6.84 -9.95 -10.86
C GLN A 308 5.85 -9.37 -11.87
N THR A 309 6.16 -8.20 -12.42
CA THR A 309 5.40 -7.51 -13.47
C THR A 309 5.68 -8.11 -14.85
N ASN A 310 6.83 -8.76 -15.06
CA ASN A 310 7.09 -9.54 -16.27
C ASN A 310 6.84 -11.03 -16.01
N HIS A 311 5.57 -11.43 -15.98
CA HIS A 311 5.15 -12.80 -15.66
C HIS A 311 3.79 -13.13 -16.32
N PRO A 312 3.48 -14.40 -16.69
CA PRO A 312 2.17 -14.77 -17.26
C PRO A 312 0.94 -14.46 -16.40
N TYR A 313 1.14 -14.25 -15.09
CA TYR A 313 0.11 -13.82 -14.13
C TYR A 313 0.33 -12.39 -13.62
N ALA A 314 1.14 -11.58 -14.31
CA ALA A 314 1.54 -10.26 -13.83
C ALA A 314 0.35 -9.33 -13.60
N SER A 315 -0.49 -9.12 -14.61
CA SER A 315 -1.66 -8.22 -14.49
C SER A 315 -2.68 -8.76 -13.47
N PHE A 316 -2.84 -10.08 -13.40
CA PHE A 316 -3.65 -10.79 -12.40
C PHE A 316 -3.18 -10.48 -10.96
N HIS A 317 -1.87 -10.54 -10.70
CA HIS A 317 -1.29 -10.14 -9.42
C HIS A 317 -1.34 -8.63 -9.19
N GLY A 318 -1.10 -7.80 -10.21
CA GLY A 318 -1.12 -6.34 -10.12
C GLY A 318 -2.49 -5.81 -9.70
N ALA A 319 -3.56 -6.31 -10.34
CA ALA A 319 -4.94 -6.00 -9.98
C ALA A 319 -5.27 -6.40 -8.54
N ALA A 320 -4.82 -7.59 -8.12
CA ALA A 320 -5.00 -8.09 -6.77
C ALA A 320 -4.30 -7.21 -5.70
N ARG A 321 -3.08 -6.75 -5.98
CA ARG A 321 -2.36 -5.82 -5.09
C ARG A 321 -3.05 -4.46 -5.03
N CYS A 322 -3.55 -3.94 -6.16
CA CYS A 322 -4.28 -2.67 -6.18
C CYS A 322 -5.55 -2.72 -5.32
N ILE A 323 -6.39 -3.75 -5.50
CA ILE A 323 -7.65 -3.89 -4.76
C ILE A 323 -7.44 -4.28 -3.28
N SER A 324 -6.28 -4.83 -2.92
CA SER A 324 -5.99 -5.28 -1.55
C SER A 324 -6.03 -4.15 -0.50
N GLY A 325 -5.80 -2.89 -0.90
CA GLY A 325 -5.58 -1.80 0.05
C GLY A 325 -4.30 -1.95 0.87
N GLY A 326 -3.41 -2.87 0.47
CA GLY A 326 -2.08 -3.10 1.01
C GLY A 326 -0.98 -2.40 0.22
N PRO A 327 0.28 -2.62 0.59
CA PRO A 327 1.45 -2.14 -0.16
C PRO A 327 1.62 -2.88 -1.49
N ILE A 328 2.42 -2.30 -2.40
CA ILE A 328 2.82 -2.95 -3.65
C ILE A 328 4.34 -2.92 -3.76
N TYR A 329 4.93 -4.11 -3.88
CA TYR A 329 6.35 -4.26 -4.15
C TYR A 329 6.56 -5.14 -5.38
N ILE A 330 7.44 -4.69 -6.26
CA ILE A 330 7.88 -5.45 -7.43
C ILE A 330 9.21 -6.14 -7.12
N THR A 331 9.43 -7.32 -7.70
CA THR A 331 10.67 -8.10 -7.54
C THR A 331 11.14 -8.66 -8.89
N ASP A 332 10.99 -7.83 -9.92
CA ASP A 332 11.42 -8.13 -11.27
C ASP A 332 12.94 -8.25 -11.39
N GLU A 333 13.37 -9.17 -12.24
CA GLU A 333 14.74 -9.17 -12.75
C GLU A 333 15.03 -7.81 -13.40
N PRO A 334 16.16 -7.16 -13.10
CA PRO A 334 16.50 -5.86 -13.66
C PRO A 334 16.36 -5.83 -15.19
N GLY A 335 15.53 -4.91 -15.69
CA GLY A 335 15.32 -4.71 -17.12
C GLY A 335 14.19 -5.54 -17.72
N LYS A 336 13.56 -6.41 -16.92
CA LYS A 336 12.37 -7.19 -17.31
C LYS A 336 11.15 -6.69 -16.55
N HIS A 337 10.60 -5.57 -17.00
CA HIS A 337 9.46 -4.92 -16.36
C HIS A 337 8.32 -4.72 -17.36
N ASP A 338 7.08 -4.85 -16.88
CA ASP A 338 5.90 -4.42 -17.61
C ASP A 338 5.54 -2.98 -17.22
N PHE A 339 5.92 -2.03 -18.08
CA PHE A 339 5.69 -0.60 -17.84
C PHE A 339 4.22 -0.22 -17.84
N GLU A 340 3.43 -0.84 -18.70
CA GLU A 340 2.00 -0.54 -18.81
C GLU A 340 1.30 -0.96 -17.52
N LEU A 341 1.62 -2.15 -17.03
CA LEU A 341 1.11 -2.62 -15.75
C LEU A 341 1.54 -1.72 -14.58
N ILE A 342 2.83 -1.36 -14.49
CA ILE A 342 3.32 -0.45 -13.44
C ILE A 342 2.59 0.90 -13.48
N ASN A 343 2.36 1.43 -14.68
CA ASN A 343 1.62 2.68 -14.87
C ASN A 343 0.16 2.56 -14.43
N GLN A 344 -0.49 1.40 -14.59
CA GLN A 344 -1.86 1.20 -14.10
C GLN A 344 -1.95 1.05 -12.58
N MET A 345 -0.89 0.59 -11.91
CA MET A 345 -0.86 0.42 -10.44
C MET A 345 -0.40 1.68 -9.68
N THR A 346 0.30 2.58 -10.37
CA THR A 346 0.95 3.74 -9.75
C THR A 346 0.53 5.06 -10.40
N ALA A 347 0.66 6.14 -9.66
CA ALA A 347 0.47 7.50 -10.15
C ALA A 347 1.60 8.39 -9.65
N LEU A 348 1.79 9.55 -10.28
CA LEU A 348 2.77 10.53 -9.80
C LEU A 348 2.09 11.51 -8.85
N SER A 349 2.62 11.71 -7.65
CA SER A 349 2.23 12.86 -6.83
C SER A 349 2.81 14.15 -7.42
N ILE A 350 2.31 15.30 -6.94
CA ILE A 350 2.78 16.62 -7.40
C ILE A 350 4.25 16.90 -7.09
N ASP A 351 4.87 16.12 -6.20
CA ASP A 351 6.30 16.17 -5.89
C ASP A 351 7.15 15.23 -6.77
N GLY A 352 6.53 14.56 -7.75
CA GLY A 352 7.19 13.62 -8.67
C GLY A 352 7.46 12.24 -8.08
N THR A 353 6.98 11.94 -6.88
CA THR A 353 7.09 10.62 -6.26
C THR A 353 6.06 9.65 -6.87
N SER A 354 6.44 8.40 -7.08
CA SER A 354 5.48 7.36 -7.45
C SER A 354 4.67 6.91 -6.22
N VAL A 355 3.36 7.01 -6.31
CA VAL A 355 2.42 6.61 -5.26
C VAL A 355 1.50 5.52 -5.75
N ILE A 356 1.13 4.61 -4.86
CA ILE A 356 0.10 3.60 -5.11
C ILE A 356 -1.27 4.09 -4.62
N LEU A 357 -2.32 3.71 -5.34
CA LEU A 357 -3.68 4.16 -5.04
C LEU A 357 -4.42 3.15 -4.17
N ARG A 358 -4.02 3.06 -2.90
CA ARG A 358 -4.61 2.13 -1.93
C ARG A 358 -6.05 2.54 -1.59
N PRO A 359 -7.04 1.65 -1.78
CA PRO A 359 -8.37 1.85 -1.21
C PRO A 359 -8.33 2.05 0.31
N SER A 360 -9.34 2.74 0.85
CA SER A 360 -9.38 3.11 2.28
C SER A 360 -9.64 1.90 3.19
N VAL A 361 -10.33 0.90 2.66
CA VAL A 361 -10.71 -0.32 3.37
C VAL A 361 -9.93 -1.50 2.75
N PRO A 362 -9.19 -2.31 3.54
CA PRO A 362 -8.50 -3.48 3.02
C PRO A 362 -9.46 -4.42 2.28
N GLY A 363 -9.02 -4.91 1.12
CA GLY A 363 -9.77 -5.84 0.30
C GLY A 363 -9.89 -7.21 0.96
N SER A 364 -11.07 -7.81 0.92
CA SER A 364 -11.30 -9.19 1.37
C SER A 364 -12.29 -9.88 0.44
N THR A 365 -12.35 -11.22 0.51
CA THR A 365 -13.43 -11.94 -0.19
C THR A 365 -14.79 -11.41 0.26
N VAL A 366 -15.73 -11.23 -0.68
CA VAL A 366 -17.15 -10.96 -0.34
C VAL A 366 -17.92 -12.26 -0.11
N ASP A 367 -17.43 -13.37 -0.67
CA ASP A 367 -18.05 -14.68 -0.54
C ASP A 367 -17.25 -15.51 0.49
N VAL A 368 -17.69 -15.49 1.74
CA VAL A 368 -16.96 -16.07 2.88
C VAL A 368 -16.89 -17.60 2.86
N TYR A 369 -17.84 -18.24 2.18
CA TYR A 369 -18.02 -19.69 2.22
C TYR A 369 -17.57 -20.41 0.95
N HIS A 370 -17.03 -19.69 -0.04
CA HIS A 370 -16.60 -20.31 -1.30
C HIS A 370 -15.35 -21.16 -1.11
N ASN A 371 -15.42 -22.41 -1.54
CA ASN A 371 -14.26 -23.28 -1.66
C ASN A 371 -13.47 -22.93 -2.93
N TYR A 372 -12.15 -23.01 -2.84
CA TYR A 372 -11.22 -22.80 -3.95
C TYR A 372 -11.56 -23.58 -5.23
N ASN A 373 -12.09 -24.80 -5.09
CA ASN A 373 -12.37 -25.69 -6.22
C ASN A 373 -13.81 -25.62 -6.77
N GLU A 374 -14.65 -24.67 -6.32
CA GLU A 374 -16.05 -24.56 -6.77
C GLU A 374 -16.22 -24.01 -8.19
N GLY A 375 -15.14 -23.50 -8.80
CA GLY A 375 -15.16 -22.99 -10.17
C GLY A 375 -15.83 -21.61 -10.32
N GLN A 376 -16.04 -20.89 -9.22
CA GLN A 376 -16.55 -19.52 -9.24
C GLN A 376 -15.42 -18.49 -9.38
N LEU A 377 -15.78 -17.27 -9.80
CA LEU A 377 -14.88 -16.13 -9.71
C LEU A 377 -14.62 -15.81 -8.23
N LEU A 378 -13.36 -15.58 -7.89
CA LEU A 378 -13.03 -14.99 -6.60
C LEU A 378 -13.36 -13.50 -6.67
N LYS A 379 -14.28 -13.07 -5.80
CA LYS A 379 -14.71 -11.67 -5.67
C LYS A 379 -14.02 -11.03 -4.46
N VAL A 380 -13.22 -10.00 -4.69
CA VAL A 380 -12.51 -9.23 -3.65
C VAL A 380 -13.13 -7.83 -3.54
N GLY A 381 -13.83 -7.58 -2.45
CA GLY A 381 -14.50 -6.31 -2.20
C GLY A 381 -13.62 -5.33 -1.42
N SER A 382 -13.59 -4.07 -1.87
CA SER A 382 -12.96 -2.96 -1.18
C SER A 382 -13.81 -1.68 -1.27
N TYR A 383 -13.47 -0.66 -0.50
CA TYR A 383 -14.16 0.63 -0.47
C TYR A 383 -13.19 1.78 -0.26
N THR A 384 -13.45 2.92 -0.90
CA THR A 384 -12.67 4.15 -0.68
C THR A 384 -13.56 5.39 -0.61
N GLY A 385 -13.17 6.36 0.21
CA GLY A 385 -13.93 7.59 0.43
C GLY A 385 -14.77 7.60 1.71
N GLN A 386 -15.58 8.64 1.88
CA GLN A 386 -16.45 8.79 3.04
C GLN A 386 -17.69 7.92 2.93
N ALA A 387 -18.26 7.49 4.05
CA ALA A 387 -19.48 6.70 4.06
C ALA A 387 -20.58 7.36 3.21
N ARG A 388 -21.26 6.57 2.37
CA ARG A 388 -22.34 6.97 1.44
C ARG A 388 -21.93 7.77 0.21
N THR A 389 -20.78 8.42 0.20
CA THR A 389 -20.31 9.24 -0.95
C THR A 389 -19.06 8.68 -1.61
N GLY A 390 -18.38 7.73 -0.97
CA GLY A 390 -17.28 6.99 -1.54
C GLY A 390 -17.72 5.90 -2.52
N SER A 391 -16.72 5.23 -3.10
CA SER A 391 -16.89 4.24 -4.15
C SER A 391 -16.62 2.83 -3.64
N GLY A 392 -17.55 1.92 -3.94
CA GLY A 392 -17.37 0.48 -3.76
C GLY A 392 -16.60 -0.11 -4.93
N MET A 393 -15.69 -1.04 -4.66
CA MET A 393 -14.89 -1.70 -5.68
C MET A 393 -15.01 -3.22 -5.53
N LEU A 394 -15.03 -3.92 -6.67
CA LEU A 394 -15.03 -5.37 -6.73
C LEU A 394 -13.98 -5.84 -7.72
N GLY A 395 -12.91 -6.45 -7.21
CA GLY A 395 -11.96 -7.20 -8.01
C GLY A 395 -12.51 -8.60 -8.28
N LEU A 396 -12.57 -9.00 -9.55
CA LEU A 396 -13.04 -10.29 -10.01
C LEU A 396 -11.85 -11.05 -10.58
N PHE A 397 -11.59 -12.26 -10.07
CA PHE A 397 -10.44 -13.07 -10.47
C PHE A 397 -10.89 -14.46 -10.87
N ASN A 398 -10.59 -14.86 -12.09
CA ASN A 398 -10.80 -16.24 -12.50
C ASN A 398 -9.68 -17.13 -11.94
N ILE A 399 -9.99 -17.81 -10.84
CA ILE A 399 -9.11 -18.77 -10.18
C ILE A 399 -9.29 -20.22 -10.71
N SER A 400 -10.23 -20.41 -11.64
CA SER A 400 -10.49 -21.69 -12.32
C SER A 400 -9.56 -21.88 -13.53
N CYS A 401 -9.49 -23.11 -14.02
CA CYS A 401 -8.85 -23.46 -15.30
C CYS A 401 -9.78 -23.37 -16.51
N GLN A 402 -11.03 -22.95 -16.32
CA GLN A 402 -12.05 -22.81 -17.37
C GLN A 402 -12.55 -21.36 -17.45
N ASP A 403 -13.19 -21.01 -18.57
CA ASP A 403 -13.93 -19.75 -18.68
C ASP A 403 -15.07 -19.71 -17.66
N VAL A 404 -15.17 -18.60 -16.92
CA VAL A 404 -16.21 -18.42 -15.91
C VAL A 404 -16.99 -17.16 -16.23
N SER A 405 -18.31 -17.27 -16.26
CA SER A 405 -19.22 -16.14 -16.36
C SER A 405 -20.04 -15.99 -15.09
N SER A 406 -20.26 -14.75 -14.67
CA SER A 406 -21.04 -14.42 -13.47
C SER A 406 -21.92 -13.21 -13.71
N LEU A 407 -23.06 -13.18 -13.01
CA LEU A 407 -23.90 -11.99 -12.88
C LEU A 407 -23.56 -11.33 -11.54
N ILE A 408 -23.10 -10.09 -11.61
CA ILE A 408 -22.71 -9.30 -10.45
C ILE A 408 -23.83 -8.34 -10.12
N SER A 409 -24.34 -8.41 -8.90
CA SER A 409 -25.35 -7.46 -8.41
C SER A 409 -24.68 -6.18 -7.96
N ILE A 410 -25.34 -5.03 -8.17
CA ILE A 410 -24.88 -3.76 -7.56
C ILE A 410 -24.77 -3.86 -6.02
N LEU A 411 -25.55 -4.75 -5.40
CA LEU A 411 -25.51 -4.99 -3.95
C LEU A 411 -24.30 -5.81 -3.49
N ASP A 412 -23.51 -6.40 -4.41
CA ASP A 412 -22.26 -7.09 -4.08
C ASP A 412 -21.13 -6.10 -3.75
N PHE A 413 -21.27 -4.83 -4.14
CA PHE A 413 -20.24 -3.80 -3.95
C PHE A 413 -20.24 -3.29 -2.50
N PRO A 414 -19.08 -3.32 -1.82
CA PRO A 414 -18.98 -2.76 -0.47
C PRO A 414 -19.37 -1.29 -0.43
N GLY A 415 -20.13 -0.89 0.59
CA GLY A 415 -20.57 0.50 0.79
C GLY A 415 -21.84 0.89 0.02
N VAL A 416 -22.29 0.05 -0.93
CA VAL A 416 -23.62 0.15 -1.53
C VAL A 416 -24.65 -0.40 -0.54
N ASN A 417 -25.71 0.35 -0.26
CA ASN A 417 -26.76 -0.05 0.67
C ASN A 417 -28.12 0.03 -0.01
N SER A 418 -28.90 -1.05 0.03
CA SER A 418 -30.26 -1.07 -0.48
C SER A 418 -31.18 -0.12 0.30
N GLY A 419 -32.12 0.51 -0.38
CA GLY A 419 -33.10 1.43 0.22
C GLY A 419 -32.78 2.92 0.09
N THR A 420 -31.71 3.29 -0.60
CA THR A 420 -31.49 4.66 -1.07
C THR A 420 -32.01 4.80 -2.49
N GLU A 421 -32.72 5.89 -2.83
CA GLU A 421 -33.09 6.25 -4.23
C GLU A 421 -31.87 6.66 -5.10
N THR A 422 -30.68 6.25 -4.68
CA THR A 422 -29.40 6.58 -5.32
C THR A 422 -29.17 5.66 -6.51
N GLU A 423 -28.87 6.25 -7.67
CA GLU A 423 -28.36 5.53 -8.83
C GLU A 423 -26.85 5.35 -8.71
N TYR A 424 -26.31 4.30 -9.34
CA TYR A 424 -24.87 4.07 -9.40
C TYR A 424 -24.40 3.97 -10.83
N VAL A 425 -23.25 4.56 -11.09
CA VAL A 425 -22.44 4.29 -12.27
C VAL A 425 -21.45 3.20 -11.92
N VAL A 426 -21.41 2.11 -12.68
CA VAL A 426 -20.38 1.08 -12.57
C VAL A 426 -19.49 1.14 -13.79
N ARG A 427 -18.17 1.28 -13.57
CA ARG A 427 -17.17 1.26 -14.63
C ARG A 427 -16.28 0.02 -14.52
N ALA A 428 -16.07 -0.65 -15.63
CA ALA A 428 -15.07 -1.71 -15.80
C ALA A 428 -13.71 -1.10 -16.14
N HIS A 429 -12.64 -1.53 -15.47
CA HIS A 429 -11.30 -1.01 -15.70
C HIS A 429 -10.74 -1.48 -17.05
N SER A 430 -10.79 -2.78 -17.32
CA SER A 430 -10.13 -3.37 -18.50
C SER A 430 -10.74 -2.92 -19.83
N THR A 431 -12.04 -2.65 -19.87
CA THR A 431 -12.76 -2.25 -21.10
C THR A 431 -13.15 -0.78 -21.13
N GLY A 432 -13.15 -0.09 -19.99
CA GLY A 432 -13.69 1.27 -19.85
C GLY A 432 -15.22 1.36 -19.97
N ASN A 433 -15.92 0.23 -20.12
CA ASN A 433 -17.37 0.20 -20.24
C ASN A 433 -18.05 0.77 -18.99
N VAL A 434 -19.12 1.53 -19.21
CA VAL A 434 -19.91 2.18 -18.17
C VAL A 434 -21.35 1.71 -18.23
N ALA A 435 -21.89 1.31 -17.09
CA ALA A 435 -23.30 1.04 -16.90
C ALA A 435 -23.87 1.95 -15.80
N ILE A 436 -25.12 2.36 -15.94
CA ILE A 436 -25.86 3.11 -14.92
C ILE A 436 -27.14 2.36 -14.58
N GLY A 437 -27.49 2.32 -13.31
CA GLY A 437 -28.70 1.64 -12.87
C GLY A 437 -29.09 1.97 -11.42
N PRO A 438 -30.28 1.51 -11.01
CA PRO A 438 -30.79 1.70 -9.65
C PRO A 438 -30.00 0.88 -8.63
N CYS A 439 -30.05 1.30 -7.37
CA CYS A 439 -29.48 0.55 -6.23
C CYS A 439 -30.43 -0.57 -5.74
N ASP A 440 -30.72 -1.54 -6.60
CA ASP A 440 -31.54 -2.69 -6.26
C ASP A 440 -31.10 -3.96 -7.01
N GLN A 441 -31.78 -5.09 -6.76
CA GLN A 441 -31.43 -6.39 -7.33
C GLN A 441 -31.64 -6.50 -8.85
N SER A 442 -32.32 -5.54 -9.48
CA SER A 442 -32.52 -5.54 -10.93
C SER A 442 -31.28 -5.07 -11.70
N PHE A 443 -30.38 -4.33 -11.05
CA PHE A 443 -29.14 -3.88 -11.68
C PHE A 443 -28.06 -4.95 -11.60
N LEU A 444 -27.99 -5.76 -12.67
CA LEU A 444 -27.06 -6.88 -12.82
C LEU A 444 -26.07 -6.63 -13.95
N LEU A 445 -24.80 -6.95 -13.71
CA LEU A 445 -23.70 -6.83 -14.67
C LEU A 445 -23.23 -8.23 -15.07
N SER A 446 -23.15 -8.50 -16.37
CA SER A 446 -22.59 -9.76 -16.88
C SER A 446 -21.09 -9.63 -17.09
N VAL A 447 -20.32 -10.52 -16.47
CA VAL A 447 -18.85 -10.56 -16.60
C VAL A 447 -18.44 -11.97 -16.97
N GLY A 448 -17.67 -12.10 -18.05
CA GLY A 448 -17.02 -13.35 -18.47
C GLY A 448 -15.51 -13.19 -18.44
N LEU A 449 -14.81 -14.11 -17.77
CA LEU A 449 -13.35 -14.11 -17.67
C LEU A 449 -12.80 -15.47 -18.10
N GLU A 450 -11.83 -15.45 -19.01
CA GLU A 450 -11.00 -16.60 -19.37
C GLU A 450 -10.08 -17.02 -18.19
N PRO A 451 -9.45 -18.20 -18.21
CA PRO A 451 -8.48 -18.58 -17.18
C PRO A 451 -7.41 -17.51 -17.00
N ARG A 452 -7.08 -17.18 -15.75
CA ARG A 452 -6.16 -16.07 -15.38
C ARG A 452 -6.69 -14.66 -15.69
N GLY A 453 -7.90 -14.56 -16.22
CA GLY A 453 -8.60 -13.30 -16.45
C GLY A 453 -8.97 -12.62 -15.14
N TRP A 454 -9.04 -11.30 -15.18
CA TRP A 454 -9.45 -10.47 -14.06
C TRP A 454 -10.16 -9.21 -14.54
N GLU A 455 -10.94 -8.59 -13.66
CA GLU A 455 -11.55 -7.27 -13.86
C GLU A 455 -11.63 -6.53 -12.52
N ILE A 456 -11.60 -5.20 -12.54
CA ILE A 456 -11.98 -4.37 -11.39
C ILE A 456 -13.17 -3.53 -11.81
N LEU A 457 -14.31 -3.82 -11.18
CA LEU A 457 -15.50 -2.99 -11.29
C LEU A 457 -15.48 -1.98 -10.15
N THR A 458 -15.78 -0.71 -10.46
CA THR A 458 -15.98 0.32 -9.42
C THR A 458 -17.35 0.96 -9.57
N ALA A 459 -18.10 0.97 -8.47
CA ALA A 459 -19.41 1.60 -8.34
C ALA A 459 -19.25 3.00 -7.72
N TYR A 460 -19.79 4.01 -8.42
CA TYR A 460 -19.75 5.42 -8.07
C TYR A 460 -21.16 5.92 -7.80
N PRO A 461 -21.42 6.58 -6.66
CA PRO A 461 -22.73 7.17 -6.39
C PRO A 461 -23.01 8.31 -7.38
N VAL A 462 -24.23 8.33 -7.90
CA VAL A 462 -24.68 9.36 -8.84
C VAL A 462 -25.41 10.47 -8.09
N HIS A 463 -25.10 11.72 -8.45
CA HIS A 463 -25.77 12.90 -7.96
C HIS A 463 -26.55 13.58 -9.08
N ALA A 464 -27.81 13.91 -8.83
CA ALA A 464 -28.71 14.51 -9.81
C ALA A 464 -28.92 16.00 -9.52
N PHE A 465 -28.80 16.84 -10.55
CA PHE A 465 -28.94 18.29 -10.46
C PHE A 465 -29.92 18.81 -11.51
N SER A 466 -30.68 19.85 -11.16
CA SER A 466 -31.53 20.59 -12.09
C SER A 466 -30.84 21.90 -12.44
N LEU A 467 -30.37 22.01 -13.69
CA LEU A 467 -29.66 23.20 -14.18
C LEU A 467 -30.62 24.25 -14.77
N ASP A 468 -31.88 23.88 -15.02
CA ASP A 468 -32.88 24.73 -15.64
C ASP A 468 -33.76 25.45 -14.59
N ARG A 469 -33.60 26.78 -14.47
CA ARG A 469 -34.39 27.60 -13.52
C ARG A 469 -35.86 27.81 -13.93
N LYS A 470 -36.26 27.45 -15.15
CA LYS A 470 -37.53 27.92 -15.76
C LYS A 470 -38.58 26.83 -16.04
N CYS A 471 -38.25 25.54 -15.97
CA CYS A 471 -39.17 24.48 -16.33
C CYS A 471 -39.25 23.43 -15.22
N SER A 472 -40.42 23.26 -14.62
CA SER A 472 -40.74 22.23 -13.62
C SER A 472 -40.80 20.80 -14.20
N GLY A 473 -39.93 20.49 -15.17
CA GLY A 473 -39.88 19.23 -15.92
C GLY A 473 -38.60 19.03 -16.74
N SER A 474 -37.51 19.75 -16.46
CA SER A 474 -36.21 19.52 -17.12
C SER A 474 -35.64 18.15 -16.73
N GLU A 475 -35.04 17.43 -17.68
CA GLU A 475 -34.24 16.23 -17.36
C GLU A 475 -33.13 16.57 -16.36
N LEU A 476 -32.97 15.73 -15.34
CA LEU A 476 -31.93 15.92 -14.33
C LEU A 476 -30.57 15.52 -14.92
N THR A 477 -29.60 16.42 -14.82
CA THR A 477 -28.21 16.12 -15.14
C THR A 477 -27.62 15.28 -14.01
N ARG A 478 -27.24 14.04 -14.34
CA ARG A 478 -26.65 13.07 -13.42
C ARG A 478 -25.15 13.06 -13.56
N VAL A 479 -24.44 13.11 -12.44
CA VAL A 479 -22.98 13.20 -12.42
C VAL A 479 -22.35 12.27 -11.40
N ALA A 480 -21.16 11.77 -11.70
CA ALA A 480 -20.32 11.01 -10.78
C ALA A 480 -18.82 11.29 -11.04
N VAL A 481 -18.03 11.43 -9.98
CA VAL A 481 -16.58 11.63 -10.09
C VAL A 481 -15.88 10.27 -10.03
N LEU A 482 -15.18 9.90 -11.10
CA LEU A 482 -14.65 8.54 -11.28
C LEU A 482 -13.21 8.37 -10.76
N GLY A 483 -12.49 9.46 -10.50
CA GLY A 483 -11.08 9.43 -10.13
C GLY A 483 -10.18 9.25 -11.37
N LEU A 484 -9.00 8.63 -11.19
CA LEU A 484 -8.04 8.48 -12.30
C LEU A 484 -8.36 7.27 -13.18
N LEU A 485 -8.77 7.51 -14.43
CA LEU A 485 -9.32 6.50 -15.35
C LEU A 485 -8.32 5.44 -15.80
N ASP A 486 -7.04 5.78 -15.83
CA ASP A 486 -5.95 4.93 -16.27
C ASP A 486 -5.40 4.03 -15.16
N LYS A 487 -5.96 4.13 -13.93
CA LYS A 487 -5.49 3.40 -12.75
C LYS A 487 -6.50 2.37 -12.29
N MET A 488 -6.00 1.16 -11.95
CA MET A 488 -6.82 0.03 -11.51
C MET A 488 -7.75 0.35 -10.32
N THR A 489 -7.28 1.18 -9.40
CA THR A 489 -8.04 1.68 -8.24
C THR A 489 -8.13 3.21 -8.25
N GLY A 490 -8.34 3.80 -9.43
CA GLY A 490 -8.35 5.24 -9.68
C GLY A 490 -9.21 6.08 -8.75
N ALA A 491 -10.34 5.56 -8.28
CA ALA A 491 -11.19 6.28 -7.33
C ALA A 491 -10.47 6.58 -6.00
N ALA A 492 -9.48 5.77 -5.61
CA ALA A 492 -8.69 6.00 -4.40
C ALA A 492 -7.71 7.18 -4.52
N ALA A 493 -7.55 7.78 -5.70
CA ALA A 493 -6.84 9.05 -5.86
C ALA A 493 -7.62 10.25 -5.31
N ILE A 494 -8.94 10.12 -5.17
CA ILE A 494 -9.82 11.17 -4.66
C ILE A 494 -9.63 11.29 -3.15
N VAL A 495 -9.21 12.47 -2.70
CA VAL A 495 -9.18 12.83 -1.26
C VAL A 495 -10.56 13.32 -0.82
N GLY A 496 -11.20 14.10 -1.67
CA GLY A 496 -12.56 14.59 -1.46
C GLY A 496 -13.05 15.35 -2.68
N PHE A 497 -14.36 15.51 -2.79
CA PHE A 497 -14.97 16.35 -3.81
C PHE A 497 -16.27 16.96 -3.30
N ASP A 498 -16.67 18.08 -3.89
CA ASP A 498 -17.98 18.70 -3.72
C ASP A 498 -18.55 19.06 -5.09
N VAL A 499 -19.87 18.90 -5.25
CA VAL A 499 -20.57 19.25 -6.49
C VAL A 499 -21.78 20.10 -6.13
N ALA A 500 -21.80 21.33 -6.63
CA ALA A 500 -22.83 22.30 -6.29
C ALA A 500 -23.20 23.21 -7.47
N ILE A 501 -24.43 23.70 -7.48
CA ILE A 501 -24.86 24.73 -8.42
C ILE A 501 -24.33 26.08 -7.91
N SER A 502 -23.48 26.72 -8.71
CA SER A 502 -22.94 28.05 -8.44
C SER A 502 -24.03 29.14 -8.52
N HIS A 503 -23.74 30.33 -8.00
CA HIS A 503 -24.69 31.46 -8.00
C HIS A 503 -25.19 31.82 -9.42
N GLY A 504 -24.36 31.56 -10.44
CA GLY A 504 -24.68 31.76 -11.86
C GLY A 504 -25.52 30.67 -12.52
N GLY A 505 -25.92 29.62 -11.80
CA GLY A 505 -26.67 28.48 -12.34
C GLY A 505 -25.81 27.35 -12.93
N ARG A 506 -24.49 27.56 -13.03
CA ARG A 506 -23.52 26.58 -13.54
C ARG A 506 -23.23 25.51 -12.51
N LEU A 507 -23.07 24.26 -12.93
CA LEU A 507 -22.61 23.19 -12.05
C LEU A 507 -21.10 23.35 -11.80
N ARG A 508 -20.69 23.28 -10.54
CA ARG A 508 -19.30 23.39 -10.12
C ARG A 508 -18.88 22.11 -9.43
N PHE A 509 -17.76 21.55 -9.86
CA PHE A 509 -17.05 20.46 -9.20
C PHE A 509 -15.79 21.02 -8.57
N ASP A 510 -15.60 20.80 -7.28
CA ASP A 510 -14.33 21.04 -6.59
C ASP A 510 -13.76 19.67 -6.20
N ILE A 511 -12.74 19.19 -6.92
CA ILE A 511 -12.18 17.84 -6.76
C ILE A 511 -10.75 17.95 -6.25
N THR A 512 -10.46 17.26 -5.14
CA THR A 512 -9.13 17.21 -4.54
C THR A 512 -8.54 15.82 -4.74
N LEU A 513 -7.38 15.75 -5.39
CA LEU A 513 -6.67 14.50 -5.69
C LEU A 513 -5.30 14.47 -5.04
N LYS A 514 -4.84 13.28 -4.63
CA LYS A 514 -3.50 13.07 -4.08
C LYS A 514 -2.43 12.73 -5.13
N ALA A 515 -2.84 12.55 -6.39
CA ALA A 515 -1.97 12.16 -7.49
C ALA A 515 -2.45 12.74 -8.83
N LEU A 516 -1.52 12.81 -9.78
CA LEU A 516 -1.70 13.25 -11.16
C LEU A 516 -2.00 12.06 -12.06
N GLY A 517 -2.89 12.27 -13.03
CA GLY A 517 -3.31 11.29 -14.03
C GLY A 517 -4.49 11.82 -14.83
N GLU A 518 -5.22 10.93 -15.50
CA GLU A 518 -6.42 11.31 -16.27
C GLU A 518 -7.68 11.23 -15.40
N LEU A 519 -8.20 12.37 -14.93
CA LEU A 519 -9.42 12.44 -14.14
C LEU A 519 -10.65 12.21 -15.01
N GLY A 520 -11.53 11.30 -14.59
CA GLY A 520 -12.82 11.06 -15.23
C GLY A 520 -14.00 11.61 -14.45
N ILE A 521 -14.95 12.21 -15.16
CA ILE A 521 -16.25 12.65 -14.64
C ILE A 521 -17.34 12.11 -15.56
N TYR A 522 -18.26 11.32 -15.00
CA TYR A 522 -19.47 10.91 -15.70
C TYR A 522 -20.49 12.05 -15.68
N ILE A 523 -21.09 12.35 -16.82
CA ILE A 523 -22.14 13.37 -17.00
C ILE A 523 -23.17 12.80 -17.98
N SER A 524 -24.43 12.67 -17.58
CA SER A 524 -25.45 11.96 -18.38
C SER A 524 -25.86 12.65 -19.68
N ASP A 525 -25.74 13.98 -19.76
CA ASP A 525 -26.14 14.80 -20.91
C ASP A 525 -24.94 15.36 -21.69
N LEU A 526 -23.73 14.81 -21.47
CA LEU A 526 -22.49 15.33 -22.05
C LEU A 526 -22.50 15.36 -23.58
N GLY A 527 -23.17 14.41 -24.23
CA GLY A 527 -23.31 14.37 -25.70
C GLY A 527 -24.03 15.59 -26.30
N THR A 528 -24.68 16.42 -25.48
CA THR A 528 -25.32 17.68 -25.90
C THR A 528 -24.42 18.91 -25.71
N ARG A 529 -23.18 18.72 -25.26
CA ARG A 529 -22.26 19.78 -24.80
C ARG A 529 -20.93 19.71 -25.53
N THR A 530 -20.27 20.86 -25.69
CA THR A 530 -18.91 20.98 -26.25
C THR A 530 -17.95 21.46 -25.18
N VAL A 531 -16.66 21.10 -25.29
CA VAL A 531 -15.64 21.54 -24.32
C VAL A 531 -15.51 23.06 -24.35
N GLU A 532 -15.51 23.65 -25.54
CA GLU A 532 -15.27 25.07 -25.77
C GLU A 532 -16.39 25.97 -25.25
N ASP A 533 -17.65 25.53 -25.37
CA ASP A 533 -18.80 26.37 -25.03
C ASP A 533 -19.33 26.10 -23.62
N ASN A 534 -19.16 24.88 -23.10
CA ASN A 534 -19.83 24.46 -21.87
C ASN A 534 -18.90 24.20 -20.69
N PHE A 535 -17.58 24.08 -20.89
CA PHE A 535 -16.67 23.69 -19.82
C PHE A 535 -15.56 24.72 -19.58
N MET A 536 -15.31 25.02 -18.30
CA MET A 536 -14.09 25.69 -17.87
C MET A 536 -13.44 24.85 -16.78
N VAL A 537 -12.26 24.31 -17.09
CA VAL A 537 -11.47 23.49 -16.16
C VAL A 537 -10.26 24.28 -15.68
N MET A 538 -10.02 24.25 -14.37
CA MET A 538 -8.92 24.95 -13.73
C MET A 538 -8.17 24.04 -12.77
N ILE A 539 -6.85 24.18 -12.72
CA ILE A 539 -6.01 23.60 -11.68
C ILE A 539 -5.42 24.75 -10.86
N SER A 540 -5.64 24.73 -9.55
CA SER A 540 -5.17 25.79 -8.64
C SER A 540 -5.56 27.21 -9.10
N GLY A 541 -6.77 27.36 -9.64
CA GLY A 541 -7.32 28.63 -10.12
C GLY A 541 -6.79 29.12 -11.47
N ARG A 542 -6.00 28.32 -12.19
CA ARG A 542 -5.53 28.63 -13.55
C ARG A 542 -6.22 27.72 -14.56
N ALA A 543 -6.74 28.28 -15.64
CA ALA A 543 -7.36 27.51 -16.72
C ALA A 543 -6.35 26.53 -17.33
N VAL A 544 -6.78 25.29 -17.54
CA VAL A 544 -5.96 24.26 -18.19
C VAL A 544 -6.01 24.42 -19.72
N PRO A 545 -5.00 23.93 -20.45
CA PRO A 545 -5.05 23.89 -21.90
C PRO A 545 -6.21 23.01 -22.39
N VAL A 546 -6.96 23.46 -23.40
CA VAL A 546 -8.19 22.78 -23.89
C VAL A 546 -7.89 21.37 -24.40
N GLU A 547 -6.70 21.17 -24.98
CA GLU A 547 -6.20 19.88 -25.47
C GLU A 547 -6.05 18.81 -24.38
N THR A 548 -6.02 19.22 -23.10
CA THR A 548 -5.98 18.30 -21.95
C THR A 548 -7.38 17.82 -21.54
N ILE A 549 -8.44 18.37 -22.13
CA ILE A 549 -9.83 18.01 -21.86
C ILE A 549 -10.36 17.21 -23.05
N LYS A 550 -10.94 16.04 -22.79
CA LYS A 550 -11.50 15.16 -23.84
C LYS A 550 -12.88 14.70 -23.46
N VAL A 551 -13.74 14.57 -24.47
CA VAL A 551 -15.05 13.90 -24.34
C VAL A 551 -14.91 12.49 -24.91
N GLN A 552 -15.10 11.48 -24.06
CA GLN A 552 -15.00 10.07 -24.41
C GLN A 552 -16.41 9.45 -24.47
N GLY A 553 -16.89 9.18 -25.68
CA GLY A 553 -18.26 8.71 -25.87
C GLY A 553 -19.30 9.74 -25.41
N PRO A 554 -20.55 9.33 -25.15
CA PRO A 554 -21.64 10.28 -24.90
C PRO A 554 -21.64 10.86 -23.49
N ASN A 555 -20.94 10.25 -22.52
CA ASN A 555 -21.18 10.49 -21.09
C ASN A 555 -19.93 10.67 -20.22
N LEU A 556 -18.70 10.61 -20.78
CA LEU A 556 -17.46 10.68 -19.98
C LEU A 556 -16.62 11.89 -20.39
N LEU A 557 -16.42 12.82 -19.46
CA LEU A 557 -15.44 13.90 -19.58
C LEU A 557 -14.14 13.43 -18.93
N SER A 558 -13.02 13.54 -19.64
CA SER A 558 -11.69 13.28 -19.10
C SER A 558 -10.81 14.53 -19.11
N VAL A 559 -10.00 14.68 -18.07
CA VAL A 559 -9.05 15.78 -17.90
C VAL A 559 -7.67 15.20 -17.60
N ASP A 560 -6.71 15.39 -18.50
CA ASP A 560 -5.32 14.97 -18.33
C ASP A 560 -4.57 15.98 -17.44
N ILE A 561 -4.68 15.76 -16.14
CA ILE A 561 -4.10 16.63 -15.11
C ILE A 561 -2.57 16.54 -15.17
N LEU A 562 -2.00 15.38 -15.52
CA LEU A 562 -0.55 15.22 -15.59
C LEU A 562 0.06 16.08 -16.71
N THR A 563 -0.53 16.04 -17.89
CA THR A 563 -0.09 16.87 -19.03
C THR A 563 -0.31 18.35 -18.73
N ALA A 564 -1.50 18.72 -18.24
CA ALA A 564 -1.80 20.11 -17.85
C ALA A 564 -0.80 20.64 -16.80
N TRP A 565 -0.51 19.86 -15.76
CA TRP A 565 0.45 20.23 -14.70
C TRP A 565 1.85 20.53 -15.27
N ARG A 566 2.33 19.72 -16.21
CA ARG A 566 3.64 19.87 -16.85
C ARG A 566 3.69 21.08 -17.78
N GLU A 567 2.70 21.24 -18.66
CA GLU A 567 2.66 22.32 -19.65
C GLU A 567 2.51 23.70 -19.01
N MET A 568 1.64 23.79 -18.00
CA MET A 568 1.42 25.02 -17.23
C MET A 568 2.57 25.33 -16.27
N ARG A 569 3.56 24.43 -16.15
CA ARG A 569 4.70 24.52 -15.21
C ARG A 569 4.24 24.84 -13.79
N LEU A 570 3.23 24.11 -13.33
CA LEU A 570 2.71 24.29 -11.98
C LEU A 570 3.72 23.77 -10.95
N GLU A 571 3.86 24.52 -9.88
CA GLU A 571 4.73 24.17 -8.76
C GLU A 571 3.87 23.75 -7.57
N ARG A 572 4.42 22.86 -6.74
CA ARG A 572 3.76 22.41 -5.52
C ARG A 572 3.53 23.59 -4.58
N GLY A 573 2.34 23.65 -4.01
CA GLY A 573 2.02 24.57 -2.92
C GLY A 573 2.39 23.98 -1.56
N TRP A 574 1.64 24.39 -0.54
CA TRP A 574 1.77 23.88 0.84
C TRP A 574 1.04 22.55 1.08
N SER A 575 0.32 22.01 0.10
CA SER A 575 -0.38 20.72 0.15
C SER A 575 0.20 19.77 -0.90
N ASN A 576 0.15 18.46 -0.64
CA ASN A 576 0.48 17.40 -1.61
C ASN A 576 -0.68 17.05 -2.54
N GLU A 577 -1.76 17.81 -2.46
CA GLU A 577 -2.98 17.57 -3.19
C GLU A 577 -3.09 18.57 -4.35
N VAL A 578 -3.71 18.12 -5.43
CA VAL A 578 -4.09 18.96 -6.56
C VAL A 578 -5.59 19.21 -6.50
N VAL A 579 -5.97 20.50 -6.55
CA VAL A 579 -7.37 20.91 -6.61
C VAL A 579 -7.71 21.22 -8.06
N VAL A 580 -8.68 20.47 -8.58
CA VAL A 580 -9.26 20.62 -9.91
C VAL A 580 -10.65 21.19 -9.76
N GLN A 581 -10.92 22.27 -10.48
CA GLN A 581 -12.24 22.89 -10.54
C GLN A 581 -12.80 22.73 -11.94
N VAL A 582 -14.00 22.18 -12.04
CA VAL A 582 -14.73 22.09 -13.31
C VAL A 582 -15.99 22.92 -13.18
N LEU A 583 -16.17 23.90 -14.06
CA LEU A 583 -17.44 24.61 -14.22
C LEU A 583 -18.10 24.10 -15.50
N MET A 584 -19.37 23.76 -15.40
CA MET A 584 -20.21 23.26 -16.49
C MET A 584 -21.47 24.11 -16.61
N ASP A 585 -21.70 24.66 -17.79
CA ASP A 585 -22.82 25.56 -18.12
C ASP A 585 -24.08 24.81 -18.53
#